data_AF-A0A5N6KDT5-F1
#
_entry.id   AF-A0A5N6KDT5-F1
#
_cell.length_a   1.000
_cell.length_b   1.000
_cell.length_c   1.000
_cell.angle_alpha   90.00
_cell.angle_beta   90.00
_cell.angle_gamma   90.00
#
_symmetry.space_group_name_H-M   'P 1'
#
loop_
_entity.id
_entity.type
_entity.pdbx_description
1 polymer ?
#
loop_
_entity_poly.entity_id
_entity_poly.type
_entity_poly.pdbx_seq_one_letter_code
_entity_poly.pdbx_strand_id
1 'polypeptide(L)'
;MNTSSSQPYRLPTNNISIKVLAEGAANVIYQITVDSTSREVAKTNKDYDELEYLNGKLLRLRKDVPTTAPTSESHQQWLGYILPLFEPEQLVTQELVYIGHLNVIPGLNTDLRRFDNPGGTSTSNHLAPPPKGKFYRSRAQSGTFLAKDDFGLLVTDMTPRKSAQETVVEFKPKWLSPSREIPPQAIRCRTCALHARRVALGEERKNTDLQSYLCPLRLVDDHPQLKFESYLASASHILHKPRESPAAQSLATWIHQNALLKRLRDLQTEYDLKASLQSEKASHELCVAMTLRDCSLYIRMDQHHHVTEARLGDLDYKSAHKHSSWKKKEQELIDEGWYCGRESKELKQPVGQCLLSRKV
;
A
#
# COMPACT_ATOMS: atom_id res chain seq x y z
N MET A 1 11.82 26.47 4.32
CA MET A 1 11.00 26.85 3.15
C MET A 1 9.59 27.15 3.65
N ASN A 2 9.00 28.27 3.22
CA ASN A 2 7.78 28.92 3.73
C ASN A 2 6.72 28.02 4.36
N THR A 3 6.59 28.06 5.68
CA THR A 3 5.38 27.67 6.42
C THR A 3 4.37 28.81 6.32
N SER A 4 3.82 29.04 5.12
CA SER A 4 2.58 29.81 5.03
C SER A 4 1.48 28.94 5.61
N SER A 5 0.80 29.41 6.65
CA SER A 5 -0.39 28.76 7.20
C SER A 5 -1.54 28.93 6.20
N SER A 6 -1.46 28.27 5.06
CA SER A 6 -2.61 28.11 4.17
C SER A 6 -3.61 27.24 4.92
N GLN A 7 -4.78 27.80 5.23
CA GLN A 7 -5.89 27.01 5.74
C GLN A 7 -6.11 25.81 4.80
N PRO A 8 -6.37 24.60 5.33
CA PRO A 8 -6.62 23.43 4.51
C PRO A 8 -7.74 23.71 3.50
N TYR A 9 -7.58 23.21 2.27
CA TYR A 9 -8.61 23.36 1.25
C TYR A 9 -9.94 22.82 1.78
N ARG A 10 -11.00 23.61 1.61
CA ARG A 10 -12.35 23.25 2.06
C ARG A 10 -13.09 22.62 0.90
N LEU A 11 -13.51 21.36 1.04
CA LEU A 11 -14.28 20.69 -0.02
C LEU A 11 -15.58 21.47 -0.32
N PRO A 12 -16.05 21.54 -1.57
CA PRO A 12 -17.28 22.23 -1.93
C PRO A 12 -18.51 21.60 -1.25
N THR A 13 -19.47 22.42 -0.81
CA THR A 13 -20.68 21.96 -0.09
C THR A 13 -21.77 21.42 -1.01
N ASN A 14 -21.84 21.93 -2.25
CA ASN A 14 -22.83 21.54 -3.24
C ASN A 14 -22.15 20.85 -4.42
N ASN A 15 -22.92 20.07 -5.17
CA ASN A 15 -22.51 19.46 -6.43
C ASN A 15 -21.33 18.49 -6.33
N ILE A 16 -21.05 17.89 -5.18
CA ILE A 16 -20.06 16.80 -5.07
C ILE A 16 -20.73 15.45 -4.86
N SER A 17 -20.25 14.43 -5.57
CA SER A 17 -20.59 13.03 -5.36
C SER A 17 -19.38 12.31 -4.79
N ILE A 18 -19.59 11.58 -3.69
CA ILE A 18 -18.55 10.79 -3.02
C ILE A 18 -18.97 9.32 -3.11
N LYS A 19 -18.20 8.51 -3.84
CA LYS A 19 -18.51 7.09 -4.07
C LYS A 19 -17.36 6.22 -3.62
N VAL A 20 -17.65 5.13 -2.90
CA VAL A 20 -16.60 4.21 -2.47
C VAL A 20 -15.91 3.59 -3.68
N LEU A 21 -14.58 3.59 -3.66
CA LEU A 21 -13.74 3.05 -4.72
C LEU A 21 -12.99 1.82 -4.22
N ALA A 22 -12.33 1.95 -3.08
CA ALA A 22 -11.49 0.89 -2.51
C ALA A 22 -11.43 1.00 -0.99
N GLU A 23 -10.98 -0.07 -0.34
CA GLU A 23 -10.89 -0.12 1.12
C GLU A 23 -9.67 -0.91 1.58
N GLY A 24 -8.95 -0.33 2.55
CA GLY A 24 -7.87 -0.95 3.27
C GLY A 24 -8.23 -1.28 4.72
N ALA A 25 -7.24 -1.71 5.49
CA ALA A 25 -7.42 -2.00 6.92
C ALA A 25 -7.71 -0.73 7.75
N ALA A 26 -7.07 0.38 7.38
CA ALA A 26 -7.08 1.63 8.15
C ALA A 26 -7.86 2.77 7.48
N ASN A 27 -8.17 2.66 6.18
CA ASN A 27 -8.73 3.76 5.40
C ASN A 27 -9.72 3.25 4.35
N VAL A 28 -10.61 4.13 3.93
CA VAL A 28 -11.49 3.93 2.76
C VAL A 28 -11.17 5.01 1.74
N ILE A 29 -11.06 4.62 0.47
CA ILE A 29 -10.80 5.50 -0.65
C ILE A 29 -12.10 5.71 -1.41
N TYR A 30 -12.42 6.96 -1.68
CA TYR A 30 -13.60 7.40 -2.38
C TYR A 30 -13.20 8.13 -3.66
N GLN A 31 -13.92 7.83 -4.73
CA GLN A 31 -13.98 8.72 -5.87
C GLN A 31 -14.78 9.96 -5.47
N ILE A 32 -14.21 11.14 -5.72
CA ILE A 32 -14.88 12.43 -5.56
C ILE A 32 -15.07 13.04 -6.94
N THR A 33 -16.30 13.38 -7.30
CA THR A 33 -16.61 14.02 -8.58
C THR A 33 -17.49 15.23 -8.33
N VAL A 34 -17.31 16.29 -9.11
CA VAL A 34 -18.27 17.38 -9.15
C VAL A 34 -19.32 17.06 -10.20
N ASP A 35 -20.60 17.12 -9.83
CA ASP A 35 -21.73 16.77 -10.69
C ASP A 35 -21.80 17.70 -11.91
N SER A 36 -21.84 17.07 -13.08
CA SER A 36 -21.74 17.75 -14.36
C SER A 36 -23.06 18.19 -14.96
N THR A 37 -24.20 17.96 -14.31
CA THR A 37 -25.47 18.63 -14.68
C THR A 37 -25.41 20.14 -14.43
N SER A 38 -24.36 20.60 -13.73
CA SER A 38 -23.89 21.99 -13.67
C SER A 38 -22.95 22.39 -14.81
N ARG A 39 -22.51 21.49 -15.72
CA ARG A 39 -21.60 21.85 -16.83
C ARG A 39 -22.24 22.73 -17.90
N GLU A 40 -23.55 22.65 -18.08
CA GLU A 40 -24.30 23.59 -18.92
C GLU A 40 -24.62 24.91 -18.18
N VAL A 41 -24.31 24.98 -16.88
CA VAL A 41 -24.64 26.09 -15.98
C VAL A 41 -23.44 26.43 -15.07
N ALA A 42 -22.21 26.25 -15.54
CA ALA A 42 -21.03 26.73 -14.83
C ALA A 42 -21.02 28.26 -15.02
N LYS A 43 -21.83 28.94 -14.21
CA LYS A 43 -22.14 30.36 -14.33
C LYS A 43 -21.00 31.25 -13.82
N THR A 44 -19.97 30.67 -13.20
CA THR A 44 -18.88 31.42 -12.55
C THR A 44 -17.52 30.73 -12.71
N ASN A 45 -16.44 31.50 -12.76
CA ASN A 45 -15.06 30.99 -12.84
C ASN A 45 -14.70 30.04 -11.67
N LYS A 46 -15.34 30.22 -10.51
CA LYS A 46 -15.06 29.45 -9.30
C LYS A 46 -15.42 27.96 -9.41
N ASP A 47 -16.50 27.63 -10.13
CA ASP A 47 -16.92 26.23 -10.31
C ASP A 47 -15.94 25.45 -11.21
N TYR A 48 -15.33 26.14 -12.19
CA TYR A 48 -14.29 25.59 -13.04
C TYR A 48 -13.00 25.34 -12.25
N ASP A 49 -12.59 26.29 -11.42
CA ASP A 49 -11.39 26.16 -10.57
C ASP A 49 -11.51 24.97 -9.59
N GLU A 50 -12.69 24.74 -9.01
CA GLU A 50 -12.93 23.61 -8.09
C GLU A 50 -12.93 22.26 -8.82
N LEU A 51 -13.52 22.20 -10.02
CA LEU A 51 -13.50 21.03 -10.90
C LEU A 51 -12.07 20.66 -11.31
N GLU A 52 -11.29 21.66 -11.72
CA GLU A 52 -9.89 21.48 -12.11
C GLU A 52 -9.05 21.04 -10.92
N TYR A 53 -9.26 21.63 -9.74
CA TYR A 53 -8.52 21.28 -8.52
C TYR A 53 -8.76 19.84 -8.05
N LEU A 54 -10.00 19.34 -8.15
CA LEU A 54 -10.34 17.96 -7.77
C LEU A 54 -10.01 16.94 -8.86
N ASN A 55 -9.73 17.39 -10.09
CA ASN A 55 -9.37 16.49 -11.18
C ASN A 55 -8.09 15.71 -10.85
N GLY A 56 -8.14 14.39 -11.09
CA GLY A 56 -7.02 13.50 -10.76
C GLY A 56 -6.78 13.30 -9.25
N LYS A 57 -7.78 13.58 -8.40
CA LYS A 57 -7.71 13.34 -6.95
C LYS A 57 -8.79 12.38 -6.46
N LEU A 58 -8.44 11.61 -5.43
CA LEU A 58 -9.36 10.74 -4.69
C LEU A 58 -9.47 11.24 -3.24
N LEU A 59 -10.61 11.00 -2.60
CA LEU A 59 -10.81 11.32 -1.20
C LEU A 59 -10.50 10.09 -0.34
N ARG A 60 -9.54 10.20 0.57
CA ARG A 60 -9.15 9.17 1.53
C ARG A 60 -9.63 9.55 2.92
N LEU A 61 -10.43 8.68 3.53
CA LEU A 61 -10.97 8.87 4.88
C LEU A 61 -10.52 7.74 5.81
N ARG A 62 -10.20 8.12 7.05
CA ARG A 62 -9.69 7.23 8.08
C ARG A 62 -10.81 6.38 8.70
N LYS A 63 -10.50 5.11 8.98
CA LYS A 63 -11.33 4.23 9.80
C LYS A 63 -11.11 4.44 11.29
N ASP A 64 -12.16 4.17 12.06
CA ASP A 64 -12.10 4.13 13.51
C ASP A 64 -11.46 2.83 14.00
N VAL A 65 -10.13 2.77 13.93
CA VAL A 65 -9.34 1.66 14.47
C VAL A 65 -8.32 2.17 15.48
N PRO A 66 -8.05 1.44 16.59
CA PRO A 66 -7.17 1.91 17.67
C PRO A 66 -5.73 2.24 17.24
N THR A 67 -5.32 1.79 16.07
CA THR A 67 -3.94 1.92 15.59
C THR A 67 -3.71 3.07 14.62
N THR A 68 -4.69 3.95 14.44
CA THR A 68 -4.62 5.11 13.54
C THR A 68 -4.75 6.40 14.34
N ALA A 69 -3.92 7.39 14.01
CA ALA A 69 -3.99 8.74 14.55
C ALA A 69 -5.03 9.56 13.77
N PRO A 70 -5.57 10.68 14.34
CA PRO A 70 -6.38 11.63 13.58
C PRO A 70 -5.72 12.05 12.26
N THR A 71 -6.54 12.35 11.25
CA THR A 71 -6.06 12.56 9.87
C THR A 71 -5.08 13.73 9.77
N SER A 72 -5.33 14.82 10.47
CA SER A 72 -4.43 15.99 10.53
C SER A 72 -3.07 15.67 11.15
N GLU A 73 -3.04 14.90 12.25
CA GLU A 73 -1.80 14.48 12.90
C GLU A 73 -1.00 13.53 11.99
N SER A 74 -1.66 12.54 11.38
CA SER A 74 -1.02 11.61 10.44
C SER A 74 -0.44 12.35 9.23
N HIS A 75 -1.13 13.38 8.73
CA HIS A 75 -0.64 14.20 7.63
C HIS A 75 0.57 15.05 8.02
N GLN A 76 0.55 15.66 9.21
CA GLN A 76 1.70 16.42 9.72
C GLN A 76 2.94 15.54 9.87
N GLN A 77 2.78 14.30 10.36
CA GLN A 77 3.87 13.33 10.44
C GLN A 77 4.37 12.93 9.05
N TRP A 78 3.47 12.75 8.08
CA TRP A 78 3.86 12.47 6.69
C TRP A 78 4.67 13.63 6.08
N LEU A 79 4.24 14.88 6.27
CA LEU A 79 4.95 16.08 5.82
C LEU A 79 6.34 16.20 6.46
N GLY A 80 6.45 15.92 7.76
CA GLY A 80 7.70 16.07 8.50
C GLY A 80 8.70 14.94 8.25
N TYR A 81 8.23 13.70 8.07
CA TYR A 81 9.09 12.51 8.16
C TYR A 81 9.18 11.71 6.87
N ILE A 82 8.18 11.79 5.98
CA ILE A 82 8.12 10.93 4.77
C ILE A 82 8.29 11.75 3.50
N LEU A 83 7.54 12.85 3.35
CA LEU A 83 7.61 13.70 2.16
C LEU A 83 9.04 14.14 1.81
N PRO A 84 9.92 14.53 2.75
CA PRO A 84 11.28 14.96 2.42
C PRO A 84 12.20 13.84 1.91
N LEU A 85 11.79 12.58 1.98
CA LEU A 85 12.65 11.44 1.63
C LEU A 85 12.65 11.12 0.12
N PHE A 86 11.65 11.63 -0.61
CA PHE A 86 11.38 11.33 -2.01
C PHE A 86 10.99 12.59 -2.78
N GLU A 87 11.16 12.54 -4.10
CA GLU A 87 10.63 13.60 -4.96
C GLU A 87 9.09 13.51 -5.03
N PRO A 88 8.37 14.63 -5.19
CA PRO A 88 6.90 14.64 -5.23
C PRO A 88 6.29 13.70 -6.27
N GLU A 89 6.93 13.54 -7.43
CA GLU A 89 6.49 12.66 -8.53
C GLU A 89 6.63 11.17 -8.19
N GLN A 90 7.43 10.84 -7.19
CA GLN A 90 7.63 9.46 -6.71
C GLN A 90 6.60 9.06 -5.65
N LEU A 91 5.77 10.00 -5.19
CA LEU A 91 4.79 9.80 -4.12
C LEU A 91 3.38 9.94 -4.66
N VAL A 92 2.46 9.12 -4.13
CA VAL A 92 1.05 9.46 -4.09
C VAL A 92 0.93 10.63 -3.12
N THR A 93 0.83 11.84 -3.66
CA THR A 93 0.78 13.06 -2.86
C THR A 93 -0.49 13.08 -2.03
N GLN A 94 -0.41 13.72 -0.86
CA GLN A 94 -1.52 13.80 0.09
C GLN A 94 -1.70 15.26 0.52
N GLU A 95 -2.92 15.76 0.38
CA GLU A 95 -3.30 17.12 0.75
C GLU A 95 -4.40 17.07 1.81
N LEU A 96 -4.19 17.77 2.93
CA LEU A 96 -5.19 17.87 3.99
C LEU A 96 -6.37 18.72 3.52
N VAL A 97 -7.58 18.18 3.66
CA VAL A 97 -8.80 18.90 3.32
C VAL A 97 -9.79 18.92 4.48
N TYR A 98 -10.45 20.06 4.65
CA TYR A 98 -11.48 20.22 5.67
C TYR A 98 -12.84 19.75 5.13
N ILE A 99 -13.43 18.76 5.83
CA ILE A 99 -14.70 18.12 5.47
C ILE A 99 -15.77 18.24 6.56
N GLY A 100 -15.42 18.71 7.76
CA GLY A 100 -16.34 18.75 8.91
C GLY A 100 -17.66 19.48 8.63
N HIS A 101 -17.61 20.53 7.82
CA HIS A 101 -18.79 21.29 7.42
C HIS A 101 -19.77 20.52 6.51
N LEU A 102 -19.34 19.44 5.86
CA LEU A 102 -20.18 18.62 4.99
C LEU A 102 -21.03 17.62 5.79
N ASN A 103 -20.61 17.28 7.01
CA ASN A 103 -21.22 16.23 7.83
C ASN A 103 -21.48 14.91 7.05
N VAL A 104 -20.54 14.52 6.18
CA VAL A 104 -20.69 13.36 5.27
C VAL A 104 -20.44 12.01 5.96
N ILE A 105 -19.68 11.99 7.06
CA ILE A 105 -19.24 10.75 7.73
C ILE A 105 -20.42 9.83 8.13
N PRO A 106 -21.51 10.32 8.77
CA PRO A 106 -22.66 9.46 9.10
C PRO A 106 -23.32 8.83 7.86
N GLY A 107 -23.45 9.58 6.77
CA GLY A 107 -24.00 9.08 5.50
C GLY A 107 -23.12 8.00 4.89
N LEU A 108 -21.81 8.26 4.78
CA LEU A 108 -20.85 7.29 4.26
C LEU A 108 -20.77 6.02 5.11
N ASN A 109 -20.88 6.14 6.44
CA ASN A 109 -20.96 4.99 7.33
C ASN A 109 -22.26 4.18 7.16
N THR A 110 -23.36 4.85 6.81
CA THR A 110 -24.62 4.17 6.46
C THR A 110 -24.44 3.33 5.20
N ASP A 111 -23.74 3.86 4.19
CA ASP A 111 -23.42 3.10 2.97
C ASP A 111 -22.46 1.93 3.25
N LEU A 112 -21.43 2.12 4.06
CA LEU A 112 -20.53 1.03 4.48
C LEU A 112 -21.26 -0.12 5.17
N ARG A 113 -22.28 0.17 5.99
CA ARG A 113 -23.13 -0.86 6.62
C ARG A 113 -23.94 -1.64 5.60
N ARG A 114 -24.42 -0.99 4.54
CA ARG A 114 -25.13 -1.66 3.44
C ARG A 114 -24.21 -2.64 2.70
N PHE A 115 -22.92 -2.30 2.57
CA PHE A 115 -21.93 -3.17 1.94
C PHE A 115 -21.47 -4.35 2.81
N ASP A 116 -21.67 -4.31 4.13
CA ASP A 116 -21.41 -5.43 5.03
C ASP A 116 -22.48 -6.53 4.91
N ASN A 117 -23.74 -6.15 4.63
CA ASN A 117 -24.89 -7.06 4.59
C ASN A 117 -25.60 -6.97 3.24
N PRO A 118 -25.09 -7.65 2.19
CA PRO A 118 -25.64 -7.52 0.84
C PRO A 118 -26.99 -8.23 0.62
N GLY A 119 -27.59 -8.80 1.66
CA GLY A 119 -28.92 -9.40 1.63
C GLY A 119 -29.31 -9.98 2.98
N GLY A 120 -30.19 -9.31 3.71
CA GLY A 120 -30.92 -9.91 4.82
C GLY A 120 -31.91 -10.94 4.28
N THR A 121 -31.42 -12.13 3.92
CA THR A 121 -32.12 -13.42 3.72
C THR A 121 -31.15 -14.38 3.05
N SER A 122 -30.26 -15.01 3.79
CA SER A 122 -29.81 -16.39 3.50
C SER A 122 -28.85 -16.87 4.57
N THR A 123 -29.28 -17.94 5.20
CA THR A 123 -28.53 -18.84 6.07
C THR A 123 -27.19 -19.25 5.45
N SER A 124 -26.13 -19.13 6.24
CA SER A 124 -24.89 -19.92 6.19
C SER A 124 -24.48 -20.46 4.82
N ASN A 125 -23.76 -19.65 4.02
CA ASN A 125 -22.61 -20.05 3.17
C ASN A 125 -22.28 -18.92 2.17
N HIS A 126 -21.64 -17.85 2.62
CA HIS A 126 -21.16 -16.72 1.79
C HIS A 126 -19.86 -17.07 1.02
N LEU A 127 -19.91 -18.07 0.15
CA LEU A 127 -18.80 -18.39 -0.78
C LEU A 127 -19.03 -17.84 -2.19
N ALA A 128 -20.17 -17.22 -2.48
CA ALA A 128 -20.39 -16.59 -3.78
C ALA A 128 -19.62 -15.26 -3.86
N PRO A 129 -18.72 -15.07 -4.84
CA PRO A 129 -18.16 -13.76 -5.10
C PRO A 129 -19.29 -12.80 -5.47
N PRO A 130 -19.17 -11.53 -5.07
CA PRO A 130 -20.18 -10.55 -5.38
C PRO A 130 -20.43 -10.39 -6.89
N PRO A 131 -21.66 -9.99 -7.30
CA PRO A 131 -21.94 -9.69 -8.70
C PRO A 131 -20.94 -8.66 -9.26
N LYS A 132 -20.48 -8.89 -10.49
CA LYS A 132 -19.54 -8.00 -11.19
C LYS A 132 -20.06 -6.56 -11.18
N GLY A 133 -19.23 -5.62 -10.72
CA GLY A 133 -19.52 -4.18 -10.76
C GLY A 133 -20.14 -3.57 -9.51
N LYS A 134 -20.31 -4.32 -8.41
CA LYS A 134 -20.75 -3.79 -7.11
C LYS A 134 -19.65 -3.90 -6.06
N PHE A 135 -19.49 -2.86 -5.24
CA PHE A 135 -18.55 -2.84 -4.12
C PHE A 135 -19.11 -3.65 -2.94
N TYR A 136 -18.29 -4.53 -2.36
CA TYR A 136 -18.63 -5.29 -1.15
C TYR A 136 -17.42 -5.39 -0.25
N ARG A 137 -17.68 -5.40 1.05
CA ARG A 137 -16.62 -5.41 2.06
C ARG A 137 -16.19 -6.85 2.34
N SER A 138 -14.89 -7.07 2.38
CA SER A 138 -14.38 -8.39 2.77
C SER A 138 -14.70 -8.64 4.25
N ARG A 139 -14.85 -9.91 4.65
CA ARG A 139 -15.08 -10.29 6.06
C ARG A 139 -14.07 -9.67 7.03
N ALA A 140 -12.83 -9.46 6.59
CA ALA A 140 -11.77 -8.86 7.39
C ALA A 140 -11.90 -7.34 7.57
N GLN A 141 -12.72 -6.67 6.74
CA GLN A 141 -12.94 -5.23 6.76
C GLN A 141 -14.32 -4.86 7.34
N SER A 142 -15.28 -5.78 7.30
CA SER A 142 -16.62 -5.60 7.84
C SER A 142 -16.65 -5.31 9.33
N GLY A 143 -17.62 -4.50 9.77
CA GLY A 143 -17.80 -4.11 11.17
C GLY A 143 -16.89 -2.97 11.66
N THR A 144 -15.93 -2.53 10.84
CA THR A 144 -15.15 -1.29 11.10
C THR A 144 -15.73 -0.15 10.27
N PHE A 145 -15.76 1.09 10.74
CA PHE A 145 -16.38 2.22 10.02
C PHE A 145 -15.45 3.45 10.02
N LEU A 146 -15.83 4.53 9.34
CA LEU A 146 -15.10 5.78 9.36
C LEU A 146 -15.12 6.40 10.76
N ALA A 147 -13.99 6.96 11.15
CA ALA A 147 -13.87 7.74 12.38
C ALA A 147 -14.58 9.10 12.24
N LYS A 148 -15.01 9.66 13.36
CA LYS A 148 -15.43 11.07 13.41
C LYS A 148 -14.17 11.92 13.30
N ASP A 149 -13.94 12.48 12.12
CA ASP A 149 -12.80 13.31 11.79
C ASP A 149 -13.30 14.48 10.92
N ASP A 150 -12.84 15.69 11.24
CA ASP A 150 -13.20 16.90 10.49
C ASP A 150 -12.35 17.08 9.24
N PHE A 151 -11.33 16.23 9.08
CA PHE A 151 -10.41 16.26 7.95
C PHE A 151 -10.42 14.95 7.17
N GLY A 152 -10.16 15.09 5.87
CA GLY A 152 -9.81 14.00 4.97
C GLY A 152 -8.50 14.29 4.25
N LEU A 153 -8.08 13.38 3.38
CA LEU A 153 -6.94 13.60 2.49
C LEU A 153 -7.40 13.52 1.03
N LEU A 154 -7.05 14.51 0.23
CA LEU A 154 -7.03 14.35 -1.21
C LEU A 154 -5.72 13.68 -1.60
N VAL A 155 -5.79 12.60 -2.36
CA VAL A 155 -4.63 11.82 -2.80
C VAL A 155 -4.57 11.73 -4.32
N THR A 156 -3.37 11.64 -4.89
CA THR A 156 -3.22 11.43 -6.34
C THR A 156 -4.01 10.22 -6.82
N ASP A 157 -4.82 10.39 -7.87
CA ASP A 157 -5.56 9.30 -8.49
C ASP A 157 -4.64 8.42 -9.36
N MET A 158 -4.29 7.26 -8.82
CA MET A 158 -3.53 6.22 -9.50
C MET A 158 -4.42 5.15 -10.16
N THR A 159 -5.72 5.36 -10.30
CA THR A 159 -6.60 4.42 -11.03
C THR A 159 -6.32 4.42 -12.54
N PRO A 160 -6.66 3.34 -13.27
CA PRO A 160 -6.46 3.29 -14.72
C PRO A 160 -7.27 4.36 -15.46
N ARG A 161 -6.62 5.17 -16.31
CA ARG A 161 -7.32 6.13 -17.16
C ARG A 161 -7.93 5.41 -18.35
N LYS A 162 -9.26 5.25 -18.35
CA LYS A 162 -10.00 4.54 -19.41
C LYS A 162 -9.77 5.14 -20.80
N SER A 163 -9.65 6.47 -20.90
CA SER A 163 -9.42 7.17 -22.17
C SER A 163 -8.08 6.84 -22.82
N ALA A 164 -7.09 6.41 -22.03
CA ALA A 164 -5.74 6.11 -22.49
C ALA A 164 -5.44 4.60 -22.57
N GLN A 165 -6.46 3.74 -22.35
CA GLN A 165 -6.32 2.28 -22.32
C GLN A 165 -5.20 1.81 -21.38
N GLU A 166 -5.02 2.52 -20.27
CA GLU A 166 -3.96 2.21 -19.30
C GLU A 166 -4.32 1.01 -18.44
N THR A 167 -3.27 0.36 -17.94
CA THR A 167 -3.36 -0.62 -16.86
C THR A 167 -2.62 -0.11 -15.65
N VAL A 168 -3.09 -0.50 -14.46
CA VAL A 168 -2.42 -0.16 -13.21
C VAL A 168 -2.12 -1.44 -12.46
N VAL A 169 -0.92 -1.48 -11.91
CA VAL A 169 -0.41 -2.57 -11.11
C VAL A 169 -0.10 -2.00 -9.74
N GLU A 170 -0.63 -2.65 -8.71
CA GLU A 170 -0.36 -2.32 -7.32
C GLU A 170 0.31 -3.52 -6.66
N PHE A 171 1.43 -3.29 -6.00
CA PHE A 171 2.04 -4.30 -5.13
C PHE A 171 2.78 -3.66 -3.96
N LYS A 172 3.04 -4.44 -2.90
CA LYS A 172 3.85 -3.99 -1.77
C LYS A 172 5.29 -4.48 -1.93
N PRO A 173 6.30 -3.60 -2.07
CA PRO A 173 7.70 -4.02 -2.21
C PRO A 173 8.25 -4.73 -0.96
N LYS A 174 7.69 -4.46 0.23
CA LYS A 174 8.10 -5.02 1.52
C LYS A 174 9.56 -4.64 1.89
N TRP A 175 10.30 -5.57 2.48
CA TRP A 175 11.63 -5.38 3.03
C TRP A 175 12.66 -5.61 1.93
N LEU A 176 13.13 -4.53 1.31
CA LEU A 176 14.10 -4.55 0.23
C LEU A 176 15.54 -4.72 0.73
N SER A 177 15.75 -4.66 2.04
CA SER A 177 16.98 -5.05 2.73
C SER A 177 16.72 -6.23 3.70
N PRO A 178 17.73 -7.07 3.98
CA PRO A 178 17.63 -8.06 5.06
C PRO A 178 17.32 -7.40 6.41
N SER A 179 16.64 -8.13 7.30
CA SER A 179 16.45 -7.68 8.69
C SER A 179 17.81 -7.54 9.37
N ARG A 180 17.96 -6.52 10.23
CA ARG A 180 19.17 -6.36 11.05
C ARG A 180 19.38 -7.56 12.00
N GLU A 181 18.28 -8.13 12.48
CA GLU A 181 18.31 -9.23 13.45
C GLU A 181 18.30 -10.61 12.75
N ILE A 182 18.60 -10.63 11.45
CA ILE A 182 18.66 -11.86 10.67
C ILE A 182 19.82 -12.74 11.18
N PRO A 183 19.59 -14.05 11.41
CA PRO A 183 20.66 -14.96 11.79
C PRO A 183 21.74 -15.09 10.68
N PRO A 184 23.03 -15.29 11.02
CA PRO A 184 24.11 -15.40 10.02
C PRO A 184 23.92 -16.52 8.99
N GLN A 185 23.23 -17.60 9.38
CA GLN A 185 22.96 -18.77 8.54
C GLN A 185 21.62 -18.66 7.79
N ALA A 186 21.05 -17.46 7.67
CA ALA A 186 19.74 -17.27 7.06
C ALA A 186 19.77 -17.51 5.55
N ILE A 187 18.78 -18.25 5.08
CA ILE A 187 18.56 -18.58 3.66
C ILE A 187 17.28 -17.95 3.13
N ARG A 188 16.47 -17.35 4.02
CA ARG A 188 15.27 -16.58 3.68
C ARG A 188 15.43 -15.15 4.20
N CYS A 189 15.02 -14.14 3.43
CA CYS A 189 14.82 -12.80 3.95
C CYS A 189 13.58 -12.77 4.86
N ARG A 190 13.36 -11.68 5.61
CA ARG A 190 12.24 -11.58 6.55
C ARG A 190 10.88 -11.87 5.92
N THR A 191 10.64 -11.28 4.76
CA THR A 191 9.35 -11.47 4.08
C THR A 191 9.18 -12.94 3.62
N CYS A 192 10.26 -13.59 3.19
CA CYS A 192 10.24 -15.01 2.79
C CYS A 192 10.02 -15.93 3.99
N ALA A 193 10.65 -15.63 5.12
CA ALA A 193 10.47 -16.37 6.37
C ALA A 193 9.03 -16.25 6.88
N LEU A 194 8.46 -15.03 6.85
CA LEU A 194 7.07 -14.80 7.25
C LEU A 194 6.06 -15.49 6.35
N HIS A 195 6.30 -15.50 5.04
CA HIS A 195 5.45 -16.23 4.10
C HIS A 195 5.51 -17.74 4.37
N ALA A 196 6.72 -18.32 4.50
CA ALA A 196 6.89 -19.73 4.84
C ALA A 196 6.11 -20.11 6.11
N ARG A 197 6.23 -19.31 7.17
CA ARG A 197 5.48 -19.51 8.42
C ARG A 197 3.96 -19.52 8.21
N ARG A 198 3.44 -18.53 7.47
CA ARG A 198 2.00 -18.40 7.22
C ARG A 198 1.44 -19.58 6.43
N VAL A 199 2.18 -20.02 5.41
CA VAL A 199 1.81 -21.19 4.61
C VAL A 199 1.74 -22.42 5.50
N ALA A 200 2.79 -22.67 6.29
CA ALA A 200 2.86 -23.84 7.16
C ALA A 200 1.75 -23.88 8.22
N LEU A 201 1.36 -22.71 8.75
CA LEU A 201 0.31 -22.57 9.76
C LEU A 201 -1.10 -22.45 9.17
N GLY A 202 -1.25 -22.51 7.84
CA GLY A 202 -2.56 -22.34 7.18
C GLY A 202 -3.16 -20.94 7.37
N GLU A 203 -2.34 -19.93 7.67
CA GLU A 203 -2.74 -18.53 7.82
C GLU A 203 -2.91 -17.82 6.47
N GLU A 204 -2.47 -18.43 5.38
CA GLU A 204 -2.73 -17.93 4.03
C GLU A 204 -4.17 -18.18 3.60
N ARG A 205 -4.75 -17.22 2.87
CA ARG A 205 -6.08 -17.40 2.30
C ARG A 205 -5.95 -18.50 1.23
N LYS A 206 -6.84 -19.49 1.24
CA LYS A 206 -6.89 -20.64 0.31
C LYS A 206 -6.95 -20.31 -1.20
N ASN A 207 -6.87 -19.04 -1.59
CA ASN A 207 -6.85 -18.53 -2.96
C ASN A 207 -5.52 -17.88 -3.37
N THR A 208 -4.49 -17.89 -2.52
CA THR A 208 -3.12 -17.59 -2.95
C THR A 208 -2.45 -18.92 -3.24
N ASP A 209 -2.36 -19.29 -4.52
CA ASP A 209 -1.48 -20.39 -4.93
C ASP A 209 -0.14 -20.18 -4.24
N LEU A 210 0.43 -21.28 -3.72
CA LEU A 210 1.74 -21.40 -3.07
C LEU A 210 2.92 -20.81 -3.89
N GLN A 211 2.64 -20.28 -5.08
CA GLN A 211 3.54 -19.64 -6.03
C GLN A 211 3.44 -18.11 -6.10
N SER A 212 2.53 -17.47 -5.35
CA SER A 212 2.21 -16.03 -5.46
C SER A 212 2.94 -15.11 -4.46
N TYR A 213 4.03 -15.60 -3.85
CA TYR A 213 4.91 -14.79 -3.04
C TYR A 213 6.18 -14.34 -3.77
N LEU A 214 6.43 -13.02 -3.78
CA LEU A 214 7.63 -12.40 -4.35
C LEU A 214 8.72 -12.21 -3.29
N CYS A 215 9.94 -12.69 -3.53
CA CYS A 215 11.10 -12.30 -2.72
C CYS A 215 11.46 -10.82 -2.99
N PRO A 216 11.34 -9.91 -2.00
CA PRO A 216 11.61 -8.47 -2.18
C PRO A 216 13.02 -8.16 -2.65
N LEU A 217 14.02 -8.92 -2.18
CA LEU A 217 15.42 -8.66 -2.51
C LEU A 217 15.69 -8.82 -4.01
N ARG A 218 14.89 -9.61 -4.75
CA ARG A 218 15.00 -9.73 -6.21
C ARG A 218 14.68 -8.43 -6.95
N LEU A 219 13.90 -7.53 -6.35
CA LEU A 219 13.58 -6.23 -6.93
C LEU A 219 14.77 -5.26 -6.93
N VAL A 220 15.78 -5.54 -6.10
CA VAL A 220 16.95 -4.67 -5.89
C VAL A 220 18.26 -5.46 -5.94
N ASP A 221 18.23 -6.64 -6.57
CA ASP A 221 19.39 -7.49 -6.79
C ASP A 221 20.46 -6.71 -7.55
N ASP A 222 21.70 -6.77 -7.07
CA ASP A 222 22.85 -6.05 -7.60
C ASP A 222 23.87 -6.99 -8.27
N HIS A 223 23.59 -8.30 -8.33
CA HIS A 223 24.49 -9.26 -8.95
C HIS A 223 24.79 -8.88 -10.41
N PRO A 224 26.08 -8.75 -10.81
CA PRO A 224 26.45 -8.19 -12.11
C PRO A 224 25.78 -8.88 -13.30
N GLN A 225 25.64 -10.21 -13.22
CA GLN A 225 25.14 -11.04 -14.33
C GLN A 225 23.69 -11.52 -14.14
N LEU A 226 23.19 -11.59 -12.90
CA LEU A 226 21.94 -12.28 -12.59
C LEU A 226 20.79 -11.33 -12.21
N LYS A 227 21.10 -10.04 -11.98
CA LYS A 227 20.10 -9.06 -11.56
C LYS A 227 18.92 -8.93 -12.52
N PHE A 228 19.17 -9.00 -13.84
CA PHE A 228 18.09 -8.85 -14.81
C PHE A 228 17.13 -10.05 -14.79
N GLU A 229 17.64 -11.27 -14.57
CA GLU A 229 16.79 -12.44 -14.36
C GLU A 229 15.93 -12.30 -13.10
N SER A 230 16.49 -11.74 -12.02
CA SER A 230 15.74 -11.42 -10.80
C SER A 230 14.63 -10.39 -11.06
N TYR A 231 14.92 -9.32 -11.82
CA TYR A 231 13.92 -8.32 -12.19
C TYR A 231 12.83 -8.91 -13.07
N LEU A 232 13.19 -9.73 -14.05
CA LEU A 232 12.25 -10.39 -14.95
C LEU A 232 11.34 -11.37 -14.23
N ALA A 233 11.90 -12.19 -13.32
CA ALA A 233 11.12 -13.06 -12.46
C ALA A 233 10.16 -12.26 -11.56
N SER A 234 10.60 -11.11 -11.04
CA SER A 234 9.78 -10.24 -10.21
C SER A 234 8.64 -9.58 -11.00
N ALA A 235 8.94 -9.08 -12.20
CA ALA A 235 7.96 -8.45 -13.09
C ALA A 235 6.90 -9.46 -13.54
N SER A 236 7.33 -10.65 -13.97
CA SER A 236 6.45 -11.77 -14.34
C SER A 236 5.48 -12.11 -13.21
N HIS A 237 6.00 -12.17 -11.97
CA HIS A 237 5.21 -12.45 -10.79
C HIS A 237 4.20 -11.33 -10.49
N ILE A 238 4.67 -10.08 -10.44
CA ILE A 238 3.83 -8.90 -10.16
C ILE A 238 2.67 -8.80 -11.15
N LEU A 239 2.94 -9.02 -12.44
CA LEU A 239 1.95 -8.91 -13.51
C LEU A 239 1.09 -10.17 -13.68
N HIS A 240 1.44 -11.28 -13.02
CA HIS A 240 0.86 -12.60 -13.28
C HIS A 240 0.91 -12.96 -14.78
N LYS A 241 2.06 -12.70 -15.42
CA LYS A 241 2.30 -12.93 -16.86
C LYS A 241 3.59 -13.71 -17.08
N PRO A 242 3.71 -14.49 -18.17
CA PRO A 242 4.97 -15.14 -18.53
C PRO A 242 6.11 -14.14 -18.71
N ARG A 243 7.35 -14.59 -18.47
CA ARG A 243 8.56 -13.75 -18.56
C ARG A 243 8.77 -13.21 -19.97
N GLU A 244 8.35 -13.96 -20.98
CA GLU A 244 8.45 -13.64 -22.40
C GLU A 244 7.44 -12.57 -22.82
N SER A 245 6.46 -12.25 -21.97
CA SER A 245 5.46 -11.24 -22.32
C SER A 245 6.08 -9.85 -22.43
N PRO A 246 5.67 -9.03 -23.43
CA PRO A 246 6.18 -7.67 -23.57
C PRO A 246 6.01 -6.81 -22.31
N ALA A 247 4.92 -7.03 -21.57
CA ALA A 247 4.66 -6.33 -20.31
C ALA A 247 5.67 -6.69 -19.20
N ALA A 248 6.01 -7.99 -19.05
CA ALA A 248 7.00 -8.43 -18.06
C ALA A 248 8.40 -7.91 -18.41
N GLN A 249 8.78 -7.95 -19.69
CA GLN A 249 10.06 -7.39 -20.16
C GLN A 249 10.15 -5.88 -19.96
N SER A 250 9.07 -5.15 -20.26
CA SER A 250 9.00 -3.70 -20.08
C SER A 250 9.11 -3.30 -18.60
N LEU A 251 8.37 -4.00 -17.72
CA LEU A 251 8.46 -3.75 -16.28
C LEU A 251 9.84 -4.14 -15.72
N ALA A 252 10.44 -5.24 -16.16
CA ALA A 252 11.79 -5.63 -15.74
C ALA A 252 12.85 -4.60 -16.15
N THR A 253 12.73 -4.07 -17.37
CA THR A 253 13.58 -2.98 -17.88
C THR A 253 13.41 -1.71 -17.05
N TRP A 254 12.16 -1.35 -16.72
CA TRP A 254 11.89 -0.23 -15.84
C TRP A 254 12.49 -0.43 -14.44
N ILE A 255 12.32 -1.61 -13.82
CA ILE A 255 12.93 -1.94 -12.51
C ILE A 255 14.46 -1.78 -12.57
N HIS A 256 15.07 -2.22 -13.68
CA HIS A 256 16.52 -2.12 -13.85
C HIS A 256 17.01 -0.66 -13.90
N GLN A 257 16.33 0.17 -14.68
CA GLN A 257 16.72 1.55 -15.01
C GLN A 257 16.27 2.57 -13.96
N ASN A 258 15.12 2.35 -13.33
CA ASN A 258 14.55 3.29 -12.37
C ASN A 258 15.19 3.13 -10.97
N ALA A 259 15.49 4.25 -10.32
CA ALA A 259 16.15 4.26 -9.02
C ALA A 259 15.20 4.16 -7.82
N LEU A 260 13.87 4.25 -8.00
CA LEU A 260 12.90 4.38 -6.91
C LEU A 260 12.98 3.23 -5.89
N LEU A 261 13.03 1.98 -6.36
CA LEU A 261 13.13 0.81 -5.49
C LEU A 261 14.49 0.72 -4.78
N LYS A 262 15.57 1.14 -5.44
CA LYS A 262 16.92 1.21 -4.83
C LYS A 262 16.96 2.31 -3.77
N ARG A 263 16.39 3.49 -4.05
CA ARG A 263 16.22 4.58 -3.08
C ARG A 263 15.40 4.14 -1.87
N LEU A 264 14.29 3.43 -2.09
CA LEU A 264 13.48 2.87 -0.99
C LEU A 264 14.29 1.88 -0.14
N ARG A 265 15.06 0.97 -0.75
CA ARG A 265 15.98 0.07 -0.05
C ARG A 265 17.01 0.83 0.78
N ASP A 266 17.63 1.84 0.19
CA ASP A 266 18.70 2.61 0.84
C ASP A 266 18.16 3.34 2.07
N LEU A 267 16.97 3.95 1.95
CA LEU A 267 16.26 4.55 3.08
C LEU A 267 15.87 3.51 4.15
N GLN A 268 15.33 2.35 3.75
CA GLN A 268 15.04 1.27 4.70
C GLN A 268 16.32 0.88 5.48
N THR A 269 17.45 0.75 4.78
CA THR A 269 18.74 0.40 5.39
C THR A 269 19.26 1.50 6.32
N GLU A 270 19.20 2.76 5.89
CA GLU A 270 19.68 3.90 6.68
C GLU A 270 18.92 4.03 8.01
N TYR A 271 17.59 3.98 7.96
CA TYR A 271 16.77 4.07 9.17
C TYR A 271 16.90 2.83 10.05
N ASP A 272 17.20 1.66 9.46
CA ASP A 272 17.48 0.44 10.21
C ASP A 272 18.81 0.46 10.97
N LEU A 273 19.84 1.11 10.44
CA LEU A 273 21.11 1.25 11.16
C LEU A 273 20.93 2.04 12.46
N LYS A 274 20.05 3.04 12.42
CA LYS A 274 19.72 3.93 13.54
C LYS A 274 18.65 3.34 14.49
N ALA A 275 18.07 2.19 14.14
CA ALA A 275 16.98 1.57 14.87
C ALA A 275 17.32 0.15 15.33
N SER A 276 16.78 -0.28 16.47
CA SER A 276 16.84 -1.69 16.87
C SER A 276 15.47 -2.16 17.35
N LEU A 277 15.03 -3.30 16.83
CA LEU A 277 13.82 -3.97 17.32
C LEU A 277 13.99 -4.49 18.76
N GLN A 278 15.24 -4.66 19.20
CA GLN A 278 15.56 -5.18 20.52
C GLN A 278 15.48 -4.13 21.64
N SER A 279 15.46 -2.84 21.28
CA SER A 279 15.26 -1.75 22.24
C SER A 279 13.97 -1.91 23.06
N GLU A 280 13.88 -1.23 24.20
CA GLU A 280 12.68 -1.27 25.05
C GLU A 280 11.48 -0.54 24.43
N LYS A 281 11.75 0.50 23.65
CA LYS A 281 10.74 1.32 22.96
C LYS A 281 11.13 1.51 21.51
N ALA A 282 10.15 1.73 20.63
CA ALA A 282 10.43 2.10 19.25
C ALA A 282 10.96 3.53 19.18
N SER A 283 12.11 3.69 18.52
CA SER A 283 12.61 5.00 18.12
C SER A 283 11.80 5.56 16.96
N HIS A 284 11.97 6.86 16.72
CA HIS A 284 11.40 7.52 15.54
C HIS A 284 11.87 6.85 14.24
N GLU A 285 13.16 6.52 14.18
CA GLU A 285 13.78 5.90 13.00
C GLU A 285 13.18 4.53 12.71
N LEU A 286 12.89 3.75 13.76
CA LEU A 286 12.21 2.46 13.60
C LEU A 286 10.80 2.65 13.02
N CYS A 287 10.07 3.65 13.50
CA CYS A 287 8.74 3.97 12.99
C CYS A 287 8.78 4.36 11.50
N VAL A 288 9.75 5.18 11.08
CA VAL A 288 9.97 5.53 9.66
C VAL A 288 10.32 4.28 8.86
N ALA A 289 11.26 3.46 9.31
CA ALA A 289 11.62 2.21 8.63
C ALA A 289 10.38 1.30 8.44
N MET A 290 9.56 1.14 9.48
CA MET A 290 8.34 0.34 9.40
C MET A 290 7.26 0.94 8.49
N THR A 291 7.22 2.26 8.32
CA THR A 291 6.41 2.92 7.28
C THR A 291 6.91 2.55 5.88
N LEU A 292 8.21 2.72 5.63
CA LEU A 292 8.83 2.43 4.32
C LEU A 292 8.73 0.96 3.91
N ARG A 293 8.65 0.03 4.88
CA ARG A 293 8.48 -1.42 4.63
C ARG A 293 7.05 -1.86 4.36
N ASP A 294 6.06 -1.01 4.62
CA ASP A 294 4.63 -1.34 4.47
C ASP A 294 3.88 -0.41 3.51
N CYS A 295 4.61 0.29 2.66
CA CYS A 295 4.07 1.06 1.54
C CYS A 295 3.60 0.17 0.39
N SER A 296 2.86 0.78 -0.53
CA SER A 296 2.42 0.20 -1.80
C SER A 296 3.10 0.96 -2.95
N LEU A 297 3.43 0.28 -4.04
CA LEU A 297 3.93 0.87 -5.28
C LEU A 297 2.84 0.71 -6.34
N TYR A 298 2.38 1.83 -6.89
CA TYR A 298 1.44 1.91 -8.00
C TYR A 298 2.23 2.19 -9.28
N ILE A 299 2.03 1.36 -10.30
CA ILE A 299 2.67 1.50 -11.61
C ILE A 299 1.59 1.57 -12.67
N ARG A 300 1.59 2.66 -13.44
CA ARG A 300 0.71 2.88 -14.58
C ARG A 300 1.47 2.51 -15.86
N MET A 301 0.83 1.70 -16.70
CA MET A 301 1.38 1.24 -17.97
C MET A 301 0.41 1.60 -19.09
N ASP A 302 0.92 2.13 -20.19
CA ASP A 302 0.11 2.44 -21.37
C ASP A 302 -0.32 1.17 -22.13
N GLN A 303 -1.07 1.36 -23.22
CA GLN A 303 -1.52 0.28 -24.11
C GLN A 303 -0.37 -0.51 -24.77
N HIS A 304 0.85 0.05 -24.81
CA HIS A 304 2.08 -0.59 -25.31
C HIS A 304 2.91 -1.20 -24.18
N HIS A 305 2.38 -1.21 -22.96
CA HIS A 305 3.02 -1.71 -21.74
C HIS A 305 4.25 -0.92 -21.30
N HIS A 306 4.41 0.31 -21.76
CA HIS A 306 5.45 1.19 -21.26
C HIS A 306 5.02 1.76 -19.90
N VAL A 307 5.92 1.75 -18.93
CA VAL A 307 5.67 2.37 -17.62
C VAL A 307 5.68 3.89 -17.80
N THR A 308 4.52 4.52 -17.61
CA THR A 308 4.35 5.97 -17.76
C THR A 308 4.47 6.70 -16.43
N GLU A 309 4.16 6.03 -15.32
CA GLU A 309 4.17 6.63 -13.99
C GLU A 309 4.32 5.57 -12.90
N ALA A 310 5.07 5.89 -11.85
CA ALA A 310 5.26 5.00 -10.70
C ALA A 310 5.33 5.81 -9.40
N ARG A 311 4.47 5.48 -8.43
CA ARG A 311 4.32 6.23 -7.18
C ARG A 311 4.19 5.33 -5.95
N LEU A 312 4.88 5.70 -4.88
CA LEU A 312 4.73 5.08 -3.56
C LEU A 312 3.53 5.68 -2.82
N GLY A 313 2.63 4.83 -2.34
CA GLY A 313 1.49 5.19 -1.48
C GLY A 313 1.48 4.39 -0.18
N ASP A 314 0.42 4.54 0.61
CA ASP A 314 0.26 3.90 1.94
C ASP A 314 1.38 4.22 2.95
N LEU A 315 1.94 5.43 2.86
CA LEU A 315 3.07 5.90 3.67
C LEU A 315 2.65 6.58 4.99
N ASP A 316 1.60 6.09 5.66
CA ASP A 316 1.27 6.60 6.99
C ASP A 316 2.38 6.28 7.99
N TYR A 317 2.75 7.28 8.79
CA TYR A 317 3.73 7.08 9.87
C TYR A 317 3.25 6.00 10.84
N LYS A 318 4.09 4.99 11.09
CA LYS A 318 3.70 3.88 11.96
C LYS A 318 3.87 4.28 13.44
N SER A 319 2.80 4.09 14.21
CA SER A 319 2.83 4.35 15.65
C SER A 319 3.76 3.42 16.42
N ALA A 320 4.51 3.98 17.37
CA ALA A 320 5.38 3.27 18.30
C ALA A 320 4.63 2.23 19.17
N HIS A 321 3.31 2.36 19.36
CA HIS A 321 2.51 1.38 20.09
C HIS A 321 2.51 -0.01 19.44
N LYS A 322 2.84 -0.12 18.15
CA LYS A 322 2.96 -1.41 17.46
C LYS A 322 4.30 -2.11 17.69
N HIS A 323 5.23 -1.47 18.39
CA HIS A 323 6.59 -1.98 18.60
C HIS A 323 6.63 -3.39 19.20
N SER A 324 5.84 -3.66 20.24
CA SER A 324 5.76 -4.99 20.86
C SER A 324 5.32 -6.06 19.86
N SER A 325 4.38 -5.74 18.97
CA SER A 325 3.93 -6.64 17.90
C SER A 325 5.02 -6.89 16.86
N TRP A 326 5.79 -5.86 16.49
CA TRP A 326 6.90 -6.00 15.56
C TRP A 326 8.03 -6.86 16.15
N LYS A 327 8.41 -6.59 17.40
CA LYS A 327 9.43 -7.35 18.13
C LYS A 327 9.02 -8.81 18.29
N LYS A 328 7.79 -9.07 18.74
CA LYS A 328 7.25 -10.44 18.88
C LYS A 328 7.33 -11.20 17.55
N LYS A 329 6.86 -10.60 16.46
CA LYS A 329 6.86 -11.25 15.15
C LYS A 329 8.28 -11.52 14.64
N GLU A 330 9.23 -10.62 14.89
CA GLU A 330 10.63 -10.86 14.53
C GLU A 330 11.21 -12.04 15.32
N GLN A 331 10.97 -12.06 16.64
CA GLN A 331 11.44 -13.11 17.53
C GLN A 331 10.87 -14.48 17.14
N GLU A 332 9.57 -14.57 16.82
CA GLU A 332 8.94 -15.79 16.31
C GLU A 332 9.64 -16.32 15.05
N LEU A 333 10.02 -15.45 14.11
CA LEU A 333 10.73 -15.88 12.89
C LEU A 333 12.13 -16.41 13.16
N ILE A 334 12.79 -15.91 14.20
CA ILE A 334 14.13 -16.33 14.63
C ILE A 334 14.04 -17.65 15.39
N ASP A 335 13.24 -17.69 16.46
CA ASP A 335 13.17 -18.81 17.40
C ASP A 335 12.58 -20.07 16.78
N GLU A 336 11.57 -19.91 15.93
CA GLU A 336 10.96 -21.03 15.21
C GLU A 336 11.79 -21.46 13.97
N GLY A 337 12.95 -20.83 13.73
CA GLY A 337 13.93 -21.26 12.72
C GLY A 337 13.61 -20.91 11.26
N TRP A 338 12.58 -20.10 11.01
CA TRP A 338 12.07 -19.78 9.66
C TRP A 338 13.10 -19.12 8.75
N TYR A 339 13.98 -18.29 9.29
CA TYR A 339 15.07 -17.65 8.54
C TYR A 339 16.08 -18.65 7.98
N CYS A 340 16.40 -19.69 8.75
CA CYS A 340 17.45 -20.66 8.44
C CYS A 340 16.90 -21.93 7.78
N GLY A 341 15.60 -22.01 7.51
CA GLY A 341 14.97 -23.25 7.08
C GLY A 341 15.05 -24.34 8.15
N ARG A 342 15.06 -23.98 9.45
CA ARG A 342 15.15 -24.91 10.59
C ARG A 342 13.83 -25.09 11.32
N GLU A 343 12.73 -24.68 10.70
CA GLU A 343 11.38 -25.03 11.17
C GLU A 343 11.22 -26.55 11.35
N SER A 344 10.26 -26.97 12.19
CA SER A 344 10.01 -28.40 12.48
C SER A 344 9.70 -29.19 11.21
N LYS A 345 9.93 -30.51 11.24
CA LYS A 345 9.80 -31.36 10.05
C LYS A 345 8.39 -31.30 9.45
N GLU A 346 7.38 -31.20 10.30
CA GLU A 346 5.96 -31.15 9.95
C GLU A 346 5.57 -29.83 9.26
N LEU A 347 6.36 -28.76 9.49
CA LEU A 347 6.10 -27.41 9.00
C LEU A 347 7.05 -26.99 7.88
N LYS A 348 7.95 -27.88 7.45
CA LYS A 348 9.04 -27.59 6.51
C LYS A 348 8.54 -26.97 5.20
N GLN A 349 9.12 -25.84 4.82
CA GLN A 349 8.80 -25.16 3.57
C GLN A 349 9.96 -25.21 2.56
N PRO A 350 9.70 -25.11 1.25
CA PRO A 350 10.75 -24.96 0.24
C PRO A 350 11.68 -23.77 0.53
N VAL A 351 12.94 -23.89 0.12
CA VAL A 351 14.00 -22.89 0.41
C VAL A 351 14.39 -22.08 -0.83
N GLY A 352 14.32 -22.66 -2.03
CA GLY A 352 14.97 -22.12 -3.24
C GLY A 352 14.38 -20.86 -3.88
N GLN A 353 13.37 -20.23 -3.26
CA GLN A 353 12.71 -19.05 -3.84
C GLN A 353 13.31 -17.72 -3.37
N CYS A 354 14.06 -17.70 -2.27
CA CYS A 354 14.64 -16.47 -1.75
C CYS A 354 15.96 -16.13 -2.46
N LEU A 355 16.26 -14.83 -2.61
CA LEU A 355 17.57 -14.40 -3.12
C LEU A 355 18.72 -14.83 -2.19
N LEU A 356 18.51 -14.88 -0.87
CA LEU A 356 19.54 -15.29 0.09
C LEU A 356 19.94 -16.77 -0.02
N SER A 357 19.11 -17.62 -0.64
CA SER A 357 19.46 -19.02 -0.90
C SER A 357 20.19 -19.23 -2.23
N ARG A 358 20.42 -18.17 -3.02
CA ARG A 358 21.12 -18.28 -4.29
C ARG A 358 22.55 -18.73 -4.02
N LYS A 359 22.91 -19.90 -4.55
CA LYS A 359 24.30 -20.33 -4.66
C LYS A 359 24.92 -19.50 -5.78
N VAL A 360 25.96 -18.73 -5.46
CA VAL A 360 26.77 -17.97 -6.41
C VAL A 360 27.86 -18.88 -6.95
#